data_AF-A0A1I2G9E4-F1
#
_entry.id   AF-A0A1I2G9E4-F1
#
_cell.length_a   1.000
_cell.length_b   1.000
_cell.length_c   1.000
_cell.angle_alpha   90.00
_cell.angle_beta   90.00
_cell.angle_gamma   90.00
#
_symmetry.space_group_name_H-M   'P 1'
#
loop_
_entity.id
_entity.type
_entity.pdbx_description
1 polymer ?
#
loop_
_entity_poly.entity_id
_entity_poly.type
_entity_poly.pdbx_seq_one_letter_code
_entity_poly.pdbx_strand_id
1 'polypeptide(L)'
;MRPLRITLSALVLAIAAVGSAQAKDDMDVARLNSSLDQLARDPALSGYAQAEQARARDAIGRLAQARSRDRAQALYIAERRVDLAKATAQLQEAQLKVNQLDREHDQIQLDGTRREVEAARRELDRQRMQYQMAQEEAARLQQEGAAAQAQAVQAQAQADQAKKLAAAQAKVANAAKRQADLATQAAKAMRSQMQGDSGK
;
A
#
# COMPACT_ATOMS: atom_id res chain seq x y z
N MET A 1 -30.70 96.27 10.66
CA MET A 1 -30.08 95.15 11.40
C MET A 1 -30.21 93.80 10.65
N ARG A 2 -29.80 93.72 9.38
CA ARG A 2 -29.88 92.49 8.54
C ARG A 2 -28.56 91.95 7.95
N PRO A 3 -27.42 92.69 7.86
CA PRO A 3 -26.20 92.11 7.28
C PRO A 3 -25.39 91.25 8.28
N LEU A 4 -25.64 91.40 9.59
CA LEU A 4 -24.91 90.68 10.64
C LEU A 4 -25.38 89.22 10.81
N ARG A 5 -26.61 88.90 10.38
CA ARG A 5 -27.15 87.53 10.48
C ARG A 5 -26.66 86.62 9.35
N ILE A 6 -26.42 87.17 8.16
CA ILE A 6 -25.95 86.40 6.98
C ILE A 6 -24.47 86.02 7.13
N THR A 7 -23.65 86.92 7.70
CA THR A 7 -22.23 86.66 7.98
C THR A 7 -22.02 85.62 9.08
N LEU A 8 -22.90 85.57 10.09
CA LEU A 8 -22.84 84.56 11.14
C LEU A 8 -23.18 83.14 10.62
N SER A 9 -24.15 83.03 9.70
CA SER A 9 -24.56 81.75 9.12
C SER A 9 -23.49 81.15 8.20
N ALA A 10 -22.78 81.98 7.43
CA ALA A 10 -21.68 81.54 6.57
C ALA A 10 -20.46 81.03 7.37
N LEU A 11 -20.18 81.62 8.53
CA LEU A 11 -19.07 81.20 9.40
C LEU A 11 -19.34 79.82 10.05
N VAL A 12 -20.57 79.55 10.47
CA VAL A 12 -20.96 78.26 11.05
C VAL A 12 -20.89 77.13 10.02
N LEU A 13 -21.29 77.39 8.76
CA LEU A 13 -21.24 76.39 7.69
C LEU A 13 -19.79 76.02 7.29
N ALA A 14 -18.87 76.99 7.32
CA ALA A 14 -17.45 76.76 7.05
C ALA A 14 -16.77 75.93 8.14
N ILE A 15 -17.15 76.11 9.41
CA ILE A 15 -16.61 75.33 10.54
C ILE A 15 -17.11 73.86 10.47
N ALA A 16 -18.38 73.64 10.10
CA ALA A 16 -18.95 72.30 10.01
C ALA A 16 -18.30 71.45 8.88
N ALA A 17 -17.93 72.08 7.76
CA ALA A 17 -17.28 71.40 6.63
C ALA A 17 -15.82 70.98 6.93
N VAL A 18 -15.11 71.73 7.77
CA VAL A 18 -13.72 71.38 8.16
C VAL A 18 -13.70 70.22 9.16
N GLY A 19 -14.68 70.17 10.08
CA GLY A 19 -14.77 69.09 11.08
C GLY A 19 -15.06 67.71 10.49
N SER A 20 -15.89 67.62 9.44
CA SER A 20 -16.24 66.33 8.81
C SER A 20 -15.10 65.69 8.02
N ALA A 21 -14.22 66.50 7.41
CA ALA A 21 -13.04 66.01 6.68
C ALA A 21 -11.99 65.42 7.64
N GLN A 22 -11.71 66.10 8.76
CA GLN A 22 -10.77 65.62 9.78
C GLN A 22 -11.25 64.33 10.45
N ALA A 23 -12.54 64.23 10.76
CA ALA A 23 -13.11 63.00 11.34
C ALA A 23 -12.96 61.78 10.43
N LYS A 24 -13.10 61.96 9.11
CA LYS A 24 -12.88 60.89 8.12
C LYS A 24 -11.41 60.49 8.05
N ASP A 25 -10.51 61.46 8.06
CA ASP A 25 -9.07 61.26 8.02
C ASP A 25 -8.58 60.40 9.20
N ASP A 26 -9.06 60.67 10.41
CA ASP A 26 -8.75 59.89 11.60
C ASP A 26 -9.35 58.49 11.56
N MET A 27 -10.55 58.36 10.97
CA MET A 27 -11.21 57.06 10.79
C MET A 27 -10.43 56.14 9.85
N ASP A 28 -9.85 56.66 8.76
CA ASP A 28 -9.06 55.86 7.82
C ASP A 28 -7.78 55.30 8.47
N VAL A 29 -7.09 56.13 9.26
CA VAL A 29 -5.91 55.71 10.04
C VAL A 29 -6.29 54.66 11.08
N ALA A 30 -7.37 54.89 11.84
CA ALA A 30 -7.85 53.94 12.84
C ALA A 30 -8.25 52.59 12.21
N ARG A 31 -8.91 52.61 11.05
CA ARG A 31 -9.29 51.41 10.29
C ARG A 31 -8.06 50.61 9.85
N LEU A 32 -7.04 51.27 9.29
CA LEU A 32 -5.82 50.59 8.84
C LEU A 32 -5.01 50.02 10.00
N ASN A 33 -4.90 50.75 11.11
CA ASN A 33 -4.25 50.24 12.33
C ASN A 33 -4.98 49.02 12.89
N SER A 34 -6.32 49.09 13.00
CA SER A 34 -7.14 47.95 13.43
C SER A 34 -6.92 46.74 12.53
N SER A 35 -6.82 46.94 11.21
CA SER A 35 -6.57 45.86 10.27
C SER A 35 -5.18 45.22 10.43
N LEU A 36 -4.13 45.99 10.76
CA LEU A 36 -2.81 45.43 11.05
C LEU A 36 -2.75 44.76 12.42
N ASP A 37 -3.45 45.30 13.41
CA ASP A 37 -3.53 44.70 14.73
C ASP A 37 -4.27 43.36 14.71
N GLN A 38 -5.31 43.24 13.88
CA GLN A 38 -5.98 41.96 13.62
C GLN A 38 -5.01 40.94 13.04
N LEU A 39 -4.21 41.34 12.03
CA LEU A 39 -3.20 40.47 11.44
C LEU A 39 -2.14 40.05 12.47
N ALA A 40 -1.70 40.97 13.33
CA ALA A 40 -0.70 40.68 14.36
C ALA A 40 -1.24 39.84 15.53
N ARG A 41 -2.55 39.85 15.78
CA ARG A 41 -3.21 39.07 16.84
C ARG A 41 -3.67 37.70 16.38
N ASP A 42 -3.75 37.47 15.08
CA ASP A 42 -4.04 36.15 14.53
C ASP A 42 -2.91 35.18 14.91
N PRO A 43 -3.15 34.13 15.73
CA PRO A 43 -2.10 33.21 16.15
C PRO A 43 -1.42 32.50 14.99
N ALA A 44 -2.14 32.27 13.88
CA ALA A 44 -1.60 31.64 12.70
C ALA A 44 -0.66 32.58 11.93
N LEU A 45 -0.94 33.89 11.93
CA LEU A 45 -0.23 34.87 11.10
C LEU A 45 0.68 35.84 11.88
N SER A 46 0.58 35.86 13.20
CA SER A 46 1.26 36.83 14.09
C SER A 46 2.77 36.86 13.95
N GLY A 47 3.38 35.72 13.61
CA GLY A 47 4.81 35.58 13.37
C GLY A 47 5.26 35.98 11.95
N TYR A 48 4.34 36.10 11.00
CA TYR A 48 4.67 36.25 9.58
C TYR A 48 4.68 37.70 9.12
N ALA A 49 5.36 37.93 8.00
CA ALA A 49 5.45 39.21 7.31
C ALA A 49 5.91 40.40 8.19
N GLN A 50 6.72 40.17 9.24
CA GLN A 50 7.17 41.20 10.19
C GLN A 50 7.72 42.46 9.49
N ALA A 51 8.53 42.26 8.46
CA ALA A 51 9.10 43.35 7.68
C ALA A 51 8.03 44.17 6.93
N GLU A 52 7.02 43.51 6.34
CA GLU A 52 5.93 44.20 5.65
C GLU A 52 4.95 44.84 6.63
N GLN A 53 4.70 44.22 7.79
CA GLN A 53 3.92 44.83 8.87
C GLN A 53 4.58 46.13 9.37
N ALA A 54 5.91 46.13 9.55
CA ALA A 54 6.64 47.34 9.93
C ALA A 54 6.55 48.43 8.85
N ARG A 55 6.67 48.07 7.57
CA ARG A 55 6.51 49.00 6.44
C ARG A 55 5.08 49.55 6.34
N ALA A 56 4.07 48.74 6.65
CA ALA A 56 2.67 49.16 6.69
C ALA A 56 2.41 50.12 7.85
N ARG A 57 2.95 49.86 9.04
CA ARG A 57 2.88 50.78 10.18
C ARG A 57 3.53 52.13 9.87
N ASP A 58 4.71 52.14 9.24
CA ASP A 58 5.38 53.37 8.80
C ASP A 58 4.51 54.16 7.80
N ALA A 59 3.92 53.47 6.80
CA ALA A 59 3.06 54.12 5.81
C ALA A 59 1.79 54.72 6.45
N ILE A 60 1.18 54.05 7.43
CA ILE A 60 0.05 54.60 8.19
C ILE A 60 0.47 55.81 9.02
N GLY A 61 1.67 55.78 9.63
CA GLY A 61 2.23 56.93 10.34
C GLY A 61 2.42 58.15 9.43
N ARG A 62 2.90 57.93 8.19
CA ARG A 62 3.01 58.98 7.17
C ARG A 62 1.65 59.50 6.71
N LEU A 63 0.66 58.63 6.56
CA LEU A 63 -0.73 59.04 6.28
C LEU A 63 -1.25 59.95 7.40
N ALA A 64 -1.07 59.59 8.67
CA ALA A 64 -1.53 60.39 9.80
C ALA A 64 -0.97 61.82 9.77
N GLN A 65 0.28 62.00 9.32
CA GLN A 65 0.96 63.31 9.22
C GLN A 65 0.74 64.02 7.87
N ALA A 66 0.10 63.38 6.89
CA ALA A 66 -0.03 63.92 5.54
C ALA A 66 -0.96 65.13 5.50
N ARG A 67 -0.55 66.17 4.76
CA ARG A 67 -1.37 67.35 4.49
C ARG A 67 -2.55 66.98 3.59
N SER A 68 -3.65 67.72 3.69
CA SER A 68 -4.90 67.47 2.93
C SER A 68 -4.68 67.21 1.43
N ARG A 69 -3.77 67.95 0.77
CA ARG A 69 -3.45 67.78 -0.66
C ARG A 69 -2.72 66.48 -1.01
N ASP A 70 -1.93 65.94 -0.08
CA ASP A 70 -1.10 64.74 -0.26
C ASP A 70 -1.77 63.50 0.37
N ARG A 71 -2.87 63.71 1.12
CA ARG A 71 -3.59 62.70 1.91
C ARG A 71 -4.08 61.52 1.07
N ALA A 72 -4.66 61.79 -0.09
CA ALA A 72 -5.17 60.74 -0.98
C ALA A 72 -4.05 59.78 -1.44
N GLN A 73 -2.89 60.33 -1.80
CA GLN A 73 -1.73 59.54 -2.19
C GLN A 73 -1.16 58.75 -1.00
N ALA A 74 -1.06 59.38 0.17
CA ALA A 74 -0.59 58.72 1.37
C ALA A 74 -1.54 57.57 1.80
N LEU A 75 -2.85 57.76 1.64
CA LEU A 75 -3.87 56.76 1.94
C LEU A 75 -3.72 55.55 1.03
N TYR A 76 -3.60 55.78 -0.28
CA TYR A 76 -3.37 54.73 -1.25
C TYR A 76 -2.11 53.90 -0.92
N ILE A 77 -0.99 54.56 -0.59
CA ILE A 77 0.24 53.86 -0.22
C ILE A 77 0.05 53.04 1.06
N ALA A 78 -0.60 53.60 2.08
CA ALA A 78 -0.86 52.90 3.33
C ALA A 78 -1.76 51.66 3.12
N GLU A 79 -2.84 51.79 2.35
CA GLU A 79 -3.72 50.68 1.97
C GLU A 79 -2.93 49.56 1.26
N ARG A 80 -2.14 49.91 0.24
CA ARG A 80 -1.32 48.93 -0.49
C ARG A 80 -0.29 48.23 0.39
N ARG A 81 0.28 48.92 1.38
CA ARG A 81 1.23 48.30 2.32
C ARG A 81 0.53 47.34 3.28
N VAL A 82 -0.66 47.69 3.77
CA VAL A 82 -1.47 46.78 4.61
C VAL A 82 -1.87 45.53 3.82
N ASP A 83 -2.33 45.70 2.59
CA ASP A 83 -2.68 44.58 1.70
C ASP A 83 -1.48 43.67 1.45
N LEU A 84 -0.31 44.25 1.17
CA LEU A 84 0.93 43.50 0.96
C LEU A 84 1.36 42.72 2.21
N ALA A 85 1.24 43.32 3.39
CA ALA A 85 1.54 42.64 4.65
C ALA A 85 0.64 41.40 4.86
N LYS A 86 -0.66 41.53 4.58
CA LYS A 86 -1.61 40.41 4.65
C LYS A 86 -1.29 39.30 3.65
N ALA A 87 -1.10 39.66 2.38
CA ALA A 87 -0.81 38.70 1.33
C ALA A 87 0.51 37.95 1.59
N THR A 88 1.52 38.66 2.10
CA THR A 88 2.81 38.06 2.49
C THR A 88 2.65 37.11 3.66
N ALA A 89 1.84 37.46 4.66
CA ALA A 89 1.59 36.59 5.82
C ALA A 89 0.89 35.29 5.39
N GLN A 90 -0.15 35.40 4.56
CA GLN A 90 -0.86 34.26 3.98
C GLN A 90 0.06 33.38 3.11
N LEU A 91 0.94 34.00 2.31
CA LEU A 91 1.92 33.28 1.50
C LEU A 91 2.88 32.46 2.38
N GLN A 92 3.41 33.07 3.44
CA GLN A 92 4.34 32.39 4.35
C GLN A 92 3.65 31.23 5.09
N GLU A 93 2.42 31.43 5.55
CA GLU A 93 1.62 30.36 6.15
C GLU A 93 1.40 29.20 5.17
N ALA A 94 0.97 29.50 3.93
CA ALA A 94 0.74 28.49 2.91
C ALA A 94 2.01 27.72 2.56
N GLN A 95 3.15 28.39 2.46
CA GLN A 95 4.46 27.75 2.21
C GLN A 95 4.84 26.80 3.33
N LEU A 96 4.65 27.20 4.60
CA LEU A 96 4.90 26.32 5.73
C LEU A 96 3.96 25.11 5.74
N LYS A 97 2.70 25.31 5.37
CA LYS A 97 1.72 24.23 5.26
C LYS A 97 2.09 23.23 4.16
N VAL A 98 2.52 23.70 3.00
CA VAL A 98 3.03 22.85 1.91
C VAL A 98 4.22 22.03 2.39
N ASN A 99 5.23 22.66 2.99
CA ASN A 99 6.40 21.95 3.51
C ASN A 99 6.04 20.92 4.60
N GLN A 100 5.02 21.20 5.42
CA GLN A 100 4.53 20.23 6.39
C GLN A 100 3.86 19.03 5.70
N LEU A 101 2.97 19.30 4.75
CA LEU A 101 2.26 18.27 4.01
C LEU A 101 3.20 17.40 3.18
N ASP A 102 4.24 17.97 2.57
CA ASP A 102 5.25 17.22 1.82
C ASP A 102 5.98 16.23 2.73
N ARG A 103 6.38 16.66 3.93
CA ARG A 103 7.00 15.76 4.92
C ARG A 103 6.06 14.66 5.39
N GLU A 104 4.79 14.99 5.62
CA GLU A 104 3.77 14.00 6.00
C GLU A 104 3.53 13.00 4.87
N HIS A 105 3.45 13.47 3.63
CA HIS A 105 3.32 12.65 2.44
C HIS A 105 4.50 11.69 2.28
N ASP A 106 5.74 12.19 2.38
CA ASP A 106 6.94 11.36 2.27
C ASP A 106 7.00 10.29 3.37
N GLN A 107 6.61 10.65 4.59
CA GLN A 107 6.52 9.70 5.70
C GLN A 107 5.48 8.60 5.43
N ILE A 108 4.30 8.97 4.91
CA ILE A 108 3.25 8.02 4.53
C ILE A 108 3.75 7.08 3.42
N GLN A 109 4.42 7.61 2.40
CA GLN A 109 4.97 6.80 1.32
C GLN A 109 6.00 5.81 1.83
N LEU A 110 6.94 6.25 2.67
CA LEU A 110 7.95 5.38 3.27
C LEU A 110 7.33 4.26 4.12
N ASP A 111 6.34 4.58 4.93
CA ASP A 111 5.64 3.58 5.75
C ASP A 111 4.81 2.63 4.90
N GLY A 112 4.20 3.11 3.81
CA GLY A 112 3.55 2.28 2.79
C GLY A 112 4.52 1.29 2.17
N THR A 113 5.65 1.77 1.64
CA THR A 113 6.70 0.91 1.04
C THR A 113 7.25 -0.10 2.03
N ARG A 114 7.46 0.27 3.30
CA ARG A 114 7.90 -0.68 4.34
C ARG A 114 6.91 -1.82 4.53
N ARG A 115 5.61 -1.51 4.65
CA ARG A 115 4.55 -2.51 4.78
C ARG A 115 4.47 -3.42 3.55
N GLU A 116 4.63 -2.85 2.36
CA GLU A 116 4.65 -3.61 1.10
C GLU A 116 5.84 -4.57 1.04
N VAL A 117 7.04 -4.11 1.40
CA VAL A 117 8.24 -4.96 1.46
C VAL A 117 8.08 -6.08 2.48
N GLU A 118 7.51 -5.80 3.65
CA GLU A 118 7.22 -6.82 4.67
C GLU A 118 6.16 -7.83 4.22
N ALA A 119 5.12 -7.39 3.51
CA ALA A 119 4.12 -8.27 2.93
C ALA A 119 4.72 -9.15 1.83
N ALA A 120 5.54 -8.59 0.93
CA ALA A 120 6.24 -9.31 -0.12
C ALA A 120 7.21 -10.35 0.44
N ARG A 121 7.96 -10.02 1.51
CA ARG A 121 8.83 -10.97 2.21
C ARG A 121 8.04 -12.15 2.78
N ARG A 122 6.94 -11.87 3.48
CA ARG A 122 6.07 -12.92 4.04
C ARG A 122 5.48 -13.82 2.95
N GLU A 123 5.10 -13.24 1.81
CA GLU A 123 4.61 -14.01 0.67
C GLU A 123 5.71 -14.88 0.04
N LEU A 124 6.91 -14.34 -0.14
CA LEU A 124 8.05 -15.10 -0.63
C LEU A 124 8.41 -16.28 0.31
N ASP A 125 8.36 -16.07 1.62
CA ASP A 125 8.63 -17.11 2.61
C ASP A 125 7.55 -18.20 2.57
N ARG A 126 6.26 -17.83 2.42
CA ARG A 126 5.18 -18.80 2.20
C ARG A 126 5.41 -19.63 0.95
N GLN A 127 5.77 -19.00 -0.18
CA GLN A 127 6.03 -19.69 -1.44
C GLN A 127 7.22 -20.64 -1.33
N ARG A 128 8.30 -20.24 -0.64
CA ARG A 128 9.45 -21.10 -0.37
C ARG A 128 9.08 -22.32 0.44
N MET A 129 8.29 -22.17 1.50
CA MET A 129 7.83 -23.31 2.28
C MET A 129 6.95 -24.25 1.46
N GLN A 130 6.02 -23.72 0.66
CA GLN A 130 5.19 -24.54 -0.24
C GLN A 130 6.04 -25.30 -1.25
N TYR A 131 7.05 -24.65 -1.83
CA TYR A 131 7.96 -25.28 -2.79
C TYR A 131 8.80 -26.39 -2.14
N GLN A 132 9.28 -26.17 -0.91
CA GLN A 132 10.02 -27.19 -0.15
C GLN A 132 9.14 -28.42 0.13
N MET A 133 7.91 -28.20 0.63
CA MET A 133 6.96 -29.31 0.87
C MET A 133 6.65 -30.07 -0.42
N ALA A 134 6.41 -29.37 -1.53
CA ALA A 134 6.16 -30.01 -2.82
C ALA A 134 7.36 -30.84 -3.31
N GLN A 135 8.59 -30.40 -3.07
CA GLN A 135 9.78 -31.18 -3.37
C GLN A 135 9.89 -32.43 -2.49
N GLU A 136 9.63 -32.31 -1.18
CA GLU A 136 9.64 -33.44 -0.26
C GLU A 136 8.57 -34.48 -0.62
N GLU A 137 7.36 -34.04 -0.95
CA GLU A 137 6.28 -34.91 -1.41
C GLU A 137 6.63 -35.60 -2.74
N ALA A 138 7.21 -34.87 -3.70
CA ALA A 138 7.67 -35.46 -4.94
C ALA A 138 8.75 -36.52 -4.72
N ALA A 139 9.72 -36.26 -3.83
CA ALA A 139 10.75 -37.22 -3.46
C ALA A 139 10.16 -38.45 -2.76
N ARG A 140 9.17 -38.26 -1.87
CA ARG A 140 8.47 -39.37 -1.21
C ARG A 140 7.73 -40.25 -2.21
N LEU A 141 6.98 -39.65 -3.14
CA LEU A 141 6.27 -40.38 -4.19
C LEU A 141 7.23 -41.14 -5.12
N GLN A 142 8.40 -40.58 -5.43
CA GLN A 142 9.44 -41.29 -6.18
C GLN A 142 9.97 -42.52 -5.43
N GLN A 143 10.22 -42.40 -4.12
CA GLN A 143 10.64 -43.53 -3.29
C GLN A 143 9.55 -44.62 -3.19
N GLU A 144 8.30 -44.22 -2.98
CA GLU A 144 7.16 -45.13 -2.96
C GLU A 144 6.99 -45.86 -4.31
N GLY A 145 7.12 -45.15 -5.43
CA GLY A 145 7.09 -45.73 -6.77
C GLY A 145 8.22 -46.72 -7.02
N ALA A 146 9.45 -46.40 -6.61
CA ALA A 146 10.60 -47.30 -6.72
C ALA A 146 10.41 -48.58 -5.87
N ALA A 147 9.89 -48.43 -4.64
CA ALA A 147 9.59 -49.56 -3.77
C ALA A 147 8.48 -50.46 -4.35
N ALA A 148 7.40 -49.87 -4.88
CA ALA A 148 6.32 -50.60 -5.53
C ALA A 148 6.82 -51.37 -6.76
N GLN A 149 7.70 -50.76 -7.56
CA GLN A 149 8.29 -51.43 -8.71
C GLN A 149 9.22 -52.59 -8.31
N ALA A 150 10.02 -52.43 -7.25
CA ALA A 150 10.82 -53.51 -6.71
C ALA A 150 9.96 -54.69 -6.20
N GLN A 151 8.86 -54.40 -5.50
CA GLN A 151 7.89 -55.41 -5.06
C GLN A 151 7.23 -56.12 -6.24
N ALA A 152 6.84 -55.39 -7.28
CA ALA A 152 6.26 -55.97 -8.49
C ALA A 152 7.24 -56.94 -9.19
N VAL A 153 8.51 -56.58 -9.29
CA VAL A 153 9.57 -57.45 -9.85
C VAL A 153 9.75 -58.71 -8.99
N GLN A 154 9.77 -58.58 -7.66
CA GLN A 154 9.86 -59.74 -6.76
C GLN A 154 8.63 -60.67 -6.89
N ALA A 155 7.43 -60.12 -6.94
CA ALA A 155 6.20 -60.89 -7.10
C ALA A 155 6.17 -61.64 -8.44
N GLN A 156 6.63 -61.01 -9.53
CA GLN A 156 6.79 -61.67 -10.82
C GLN A 156 7.78 -62.83 -10.76
N ALA A 157 8.95 -62.63 -10.13
CA ALA A 157 9.95 -63.68 -9.96
C ALA A 157 9.42 -64.87 -9.14
N GLN A 158 8.68 -64.61 -8.05
CA GLN A 158 8.04 -65.66 -7.25
C GLN A 158 6.96 -66.41 -8.04
N ALA A 159 6.13 -65.69 -8.81
CA ALA A 159 5.12 -66.29 -9.67
C ALA A 159 5.75 -67.19 -10.74
N ASP A 160 6.87 -66.78 -11.33
CA ASP A 160 7.60 -67.59 -12.32
C ASP A 160 8.25 -68.82 -11.70
N GLN A 161 8.77 -68.73 -10.46
CA GLN A 161 9.24 -69.90 -9.71
C GLN A 161 8.10 -70.87 -9.40
N ALA A 162 6.95 -70.37 -8.94
CA ALA A 162 5.77 -71.19 -8.66
C ALA A 162 5.28 -71.91 -9.91
N LYS A 163 5.24 -71.23 -11.07
CA LYS A 163 4.91 -71.86 -12.37
C LYS A 163 5.88 -72.97 -12.74
N LYS A 164 7.20 -72.76 -12.56
CA LYS A 164 8.22 -73.79 -12.81
C LYS A 164 8.05 -75.01 -11.91
N LEU A 165 7.79 -74.78 -10.62
CA LEU A 165 7.54 -75.86 -9.65
C LEU A 165 6.28 -76.65 -10.02
N ALA A 166 5.17 -75.97 -10.32
CA ALA A 166 3.93 -76.61 -10.75
C ALA A 166 4.13 -77.44 -12.03
N ALA A 167 4.88 -76.93 -13.01
CA ALA A 167 5.22 -77.67 -14.22
C ALA A 167 6.08 -78.91 -13.95
N ALA A 168 7.04 -78.82 -13.02
CA ALA A 168 7.85 -79.97 -12.60
C ALA A 168 6.98 -81.03 -11.88
N GLN A 169 6.11 -80.62 -10.96
CA GLN A 169 5.17 -81.52 -10.27
C GLN A 169 4.22 -82.20 -11.26
N ALA A 170 3.69 -81.47 -12.25
CA ALA A 170 2.86 -82.04 -13.30
C ALA A 170 3.61 -83.11 -14.12
N LYS A 171 4.90 -82.89 -14.43
CA LYS A 171 5.73 -83.89 -15.11
C LYS A 171 5.92 -85.15 -14.26
N VAL A 172 6.19 -85.00 -12.97
CA VAL A 172 6.34 -86.13 -12.03
C VAL A 172 5.03 -86.93 -11.94
N ALA A 173 3.89 -86.25 -11.75
CA ALA A 173 2.58 -86.90 -11.70
C ALA A 173 2.26 -87.66 -13.00
N ASN A 174 2.56 -87.08 -14.16
CA ASN A 174 2.37 -87.74 -15.46
C ASN A 174 3.29 -88.95 -15.63
N ALA A 175 4.55 -88.86 -15.19
CA ALA A 175 5.48 -90.00 -15.24
C ALA A 175 5.02 -91.14 -14.34
N ALA A 176 4.57 -90.84 -13.11
CA ALA A 176 4.00 -91.81 -12.19
C ALA A 176 2.75 -92.50 -12.80
N LYS A 177 1.87 -91.74 -13.45
CA LYS A 177 0.70 -92.30 -14.15
C LYS A 177 1.10 -93.26 -15.27
N ARG A 178 2.08 -92.88 -16.11
CA ARG A 178 2.60 -93.76 -17.17
C ARG A 178 3.24 -95.04 -16.61
N GLN A 179 3.99 -94.94 -15.52
CA GLN A 179 4.55 -96.11 -14.85
C GLN A 179 3.46 -97.04 -14.32
N ALA A 180 2.39 -96.50 -13.73
CA ALA A 180 1.24 -97.28 -13.29
C ALA A 180 0.51 -97.96 -14.45
N ASP A 181 0.33 -97.27 -15.58
CA ASP A 181 -0.29 -97.81 -16.79
C ASP A 181 0.58 -98.93 -17.40
N LEU A 182 1.90 -98.74 -17.49
CA LEU A 182 2.84 -99.76 -17.96
C LEU A 182 2.88 -100.98 -17.04
N ALA A 183 2.89 -100.79 -15.72
CA ALA A 183 2.83 -101.88 -14.76
C ALA A 183 1.51 -102.68 -14.91
N THR A 184 0.40 -101.99 -15.14
CA THR A 184 -0.89 -102.62 -15.42
C THR A 184 -0.88 -103.40 -16.74
N GLN A 185 -0.26 -102.87 -17.80
CA GLN A 185 -0.09 -103.56 -19.07
C GLN A 185 0.83 -104.78 -18.95
N ALA A 186 1.95 -104.67 -18.24
CA ALA A 186 2.86 -105.78 -17.97
C ALA A 186 2.16 -106.88 -17.16
N ALA A 187 1.38 -106.51 -16.14
CA ALA A 187 0.56 -107.45 -15.38
C ALA A 187 -0.49 -108.16 -16.27
N LYS A 188 -1.12 -107.44 -17.20
CA LYS A 188 -2.04 -108.03 -18.19
C LYS A 188 -1.30 -108.95 -19.17
N ALA A 189 -0.15 -108.57 -19.70
CA ALA A 189 0.63 -109.37 -20.64
C ALA A 189 1.17 -110.65 -19.99
N MET A 190 1.66 -110.58 -18.74
CA MET A 190 2.04 -111.77 -17.96
C MET A 190 0.84 -112.70 -17.75
N ARG A 191 -0.35 -112.15 -17.46
CA ARG A 191 -1.60 -112.93 -17.38
C ARG A 191 -1.96 -113.58 -18.71
N SER A 192 -1.75 -112.92 -19.84
CA SER A 192 -1.99 -113.46 -21.18
C SER A 192 -0.98 -114.53 -21.59
N GLN A 193 0.30 -114.39 -21.24
CA GLN A 193 1.33 -115.43 -21.47
C GLN A 193 1.04 -116.71 -20.68
N MET A 194 0.62 -116.60 -19.42
CA MET A 194 0.21 -117.77 -18.63
C MET A 194 -1.01 -118.50 -19.23
N GLN A 195 -1.88 -117.78 -19.95
CA GLN A 195 -3.03 -118.37 -20.65
C GLN A 195 -2.66 -118.92 -22.04
N GLY A 196 -1.63 -118.38 -22.70
CA GLY A 196 -1.14 -118.86 -24.00
C GLY A 196 -0.27 -120.12 -23.93
N ASP A 197 0.44 -120.34 -22.82
CA ASP A 197 1.22 -121.58 -22.58
C ASP A 197 0.33 -122.77 -22.14
N SER A 198 -0.97 -122.53 -21.97
CA SER A 198 -1.98 -123.56 -21.66
C SER A 198 -2.72 -124.07 -22.91
N GLY A 199 -2.17 -123.85 -24.10
CA GLY A 199 -2.80 -124.17 -25.39
C GLY A 199 -1.90 -124.97 -26.33
N LYS A 200 -1.46 -126.17 -25.93
CA LYS A 200 -1.11 -127.31 -26.79
C LYS A 200 -1.39 -128.62 -26.07
#